data_AF-A0A1Z9KIJ5-F1
#
_entry.id   AF-A0A1Z9KIJ5-F1
#
_cell.length_a   1.000
_cell.length_b   1.000
_cell.length_c   1.000
_cell.angle_alpha   90.00
_cell.angle_beta   90.00
_cell.angle_gamma   90.00
#
_symmetry.space_group_name_H-M   'P 1'
#
loop_
_entity.id
_entity.type
_entity.pdbx_description
1 polymer ?
#
loop_
_entity_poly.entity_id
_entity_poly.type
_entity_poly.pdbx_seq_one_letter_code
_entity_poly.pdbx_strand_id
1 'polypeptide(L)'
;MKKIFSVVTSIFMLFSISAYGDDHSSSASNSAVAEFWMCQLNEGQTMDDVRQLTKIVEKYTESIEGKAGQWIFTPFSGDMTPGTFALMTVWPNFEEMGKGFQGWFAEGAGDKGMVIFNRAASCSTRNFATIEEQFNMMD
;
A
#
# COMPACT_ATOMS: atom_id res chain seq x y z
N MET A 1 65.42 0.13 14.68
CA MET A 1 64.42 -0.60 13.86
C MET A 1 63.06 -0.78 14.56
N LYS A 2 62.61 0.13 15.44
CA LYS A 2 61.28 0.05 16.09
C LYS A 2 60.34 1.21 15.78
N LYS A 3 60.85 2.31 15.19
CA LYS A 3 60.06 3.51 14.87
C LYS A 3 59.44 3.49 13.46
N ILE A 4 59.96 2.63 12.57
CA ILE A 4 59.45 2.51 11.18
C ILE A 4 58.18 1.65 11.15
N PHE A 5 58.04 0.70 12.10
CA PHE A 5 56.86 -0.17 12.16
C PHE A 5 55.59 0.56 12.61
N SER A 6 55.72 1.71 13.29
CA SER A 6 54.56 2.45 13.82
C SER A 6 53.89 3.38 12.79
N VAL A 7 54.58 3.72 11.70
CA VAL A 7 54.03 4.64 10.68
C VAL A 7 53.16 3.88 9.67
N VAL A 8 53.48 2.61 9.40
CA VAL A 8 52.77 1.79 8.42
C VAL A 8 51.34 1.44 8.90
N THR A 9 51.12 1.32 10.21
CA THR A 9 49.79 0.99 10.77
C THR A 9 48.81 2.17 10.76
N SER A 10 49.29 3.43 10.75
CA SER A 10 48.40 4.61 10.70
C SER A 10 47.91 4.98 9.29
N ILE A 11 48.62 4.55 8.24
CA ILE A 11 48.23 4.87 6.85
C ILE A 11 47.08 3.98 6.35
N PHE A 12 46.85 2.83 6.98
CA PHE A 12 45.83 1.87 6.55
C PHE A 12 44.39 2.26 6.96
N MET A 13 44.19 3.24 7.86
CA MET A 13 42.85 3.74 8.23
C MET A 13 42.29 4.83 7.30
N LEU A 14 43.08 5.34 6.36
CA LEU A 14 42.63 6.39 5.42
C LEU A 14 42.02 5.84 4.13
N PHE A 15 42.10 4.53 3.90
CA PHE A 15 41.27 3.84 2.92
C PHE A 15 39.94 3.44 3.58
N SER A 16 39.21 4.45 4.08
CA SER A 16 37.76 4.31 4.21
C SER A 16 37.24 4.05 2.81
N ILE A 17 36.94 2.78 2.56
CA ILE A 17 36.25 2.29 1.38
C ILE A 17 35.13 3.29 1.12
N SER A 18 35.25 4.07 0.06
CA SER A 18 34.09 4.75 -0.51
C SER A 18 33.17 3.62 -0.94
N ALA A 19 32.29 3.20 -0.03
CA ALA A 19 31.12 2.46 -0.38
C ALA A 19 30.33 3.43 -1.26
N TYR A 20 30.61 3.38 -2.56
CA TYR A 20 29.61 3.72 -3.53
C TYR A 20 28.45 2.80 -3.18
N GLY A 21 27.40 3.36 -2.57
CA GLY A 21 26.09 2.78 -2.79
C GLY A 21 25.96 2.79 -4.29
N ASP A 22 26.09 1.61 -4.91
CA ASP A 22 25.71 1.46 -6.30
C ASP A 22 24.27 1.97 -6.34
N ASP A 23 24.09 3.05 -7.09
CA ASP A 23 22.81 3.67 -7.31
C ASP A 23 22.04 2.68 -8.16
N HIS A 24 21.56 1.60 -7.53
CA HIS A 24 20.73 0.55 -8.09
C HIS A 24 19.33 1.15 -8.38
N SER A 25 19.30 2.29 -9.07
CA SER A 25 18.18 2.82 -9.82
C SER A 25 18.06 2.15 -11.19
N SER A 26 18.70 0.99 -11.39
CA SER A 26 18.59 0.20 -12.62
C SER A 26 17.33 -0.69 -12.60
N SER A 27 16.20 -0.02 -12.60
CA SER A 27 14.85 -0.34 -13.09
C SER A 27 13.94 0.58 -12.29
N ALA A 28 12.99 1.27 -12.92
CA ALA A 28 11.94 1.94 -12.17
C ALA A 28 11.23 0.88 -11.33
N SER A 29 11.62 0.74 -10.07
CA SER A 29 11.01 -0.22 -9.17
C SER A 29 9.57 0.22 -9.03
N ASN A 30 8.65 -0.49 -9.69
CA ASN A 30 7.22 -0.34 -9.50
C ASN A 30 6.93 -0.63 -8.02
N SER A 31 7.05 0.42 -7.21
CA SER A 31 6.90 0.38 -5.76
C SER A 31 5.43 0.42 -5.37
N ALA A 32 4.54 0.43 -6.35
CA ALA A 32 3.12 0.47 -6.12
C ALA A 32 2.70 -0.75 -5.30
N VAL A 33 1.83 -0.49 -4.34
CA VAL A 33 1.36 -1.49 -3.39
C VAL A 33 -0.15 -1.52 -3.44
N ALA A 34 -0.71 -2.73 -3.44
CA ALA A 34 -2.13 -2.98 -3.41
C ALA A 34 -2.52 -3.61 -2.07
N GLU A 35 -3.61 -3.12 -1.51
CA GLU A 35 -4.38 -3.78 -0.47
C GLU A 35 -5.62 -4.42 -1.09
N PHE A 36 -5.95 -5.64 -0.70
CA PHE A 36 -7.15 -6.36 -1.12
C PHE A 36 -7.97 -6.78 0.08
N TRP A 37 -9.26 -6.48 0.05
CA TRP A 37 -10.24 -7.02 0.96
C TRP A 37 -11.21 -7.91 0.18
N MET A 38 -11.27 -9.21 0.51
CA MET A 38 -12.22 -10.14 -0.09
C MET A 38 -13.45 -10.22 0.80
N CYS A 39 -14.59 -9.74 0.30
CA CYS A 39 -15.75 -9.43 1.13
C CYS A 39 -17.05 -9.97 0.55
N GLN A 40 -18.04 -10.08 1.43
CA GLN A 40 -19.42 -10.36 1.09
C GLN A 40 -20.32 -9.35 1.82
N LEU A 41 -21.34 -8.84 1.11
CA LEU A 41 -22.37 -7.99 1.71
C LEU A 41 -23.07 -8.71 2.86
N ASN A 42 -23.32 -7.97 3.94
CA ASN A 42 -24.16 -8.44 5.03
C ASN A 42 -25.64 -8.42 4.62
N GLU A 43 -26.48 -9.14 5.38
CA GLU A 43 -27.91 -9.24 5.09
C GLU A 43 -28.58 -7.86 5.01
N GLY A 44 -29.36 -7.64 3.96
CA GLY A 44 -30.08 -6.39 3.71
C GLY A 44 -29.20 -5.19 3.32
N GLN A 45 -27.88 -5.37 3.18
CA GLN A 45 -26.97 -4.32 2.71
C GLN A 45 -26.80 -4.35 1.19
N THR A 46 -26.32 -3.24 0.65
CA THR A 46 -26.13 -3.06 -0.80
C THR A 46 -24.73 -2.57 -1.12
N MET A 47 -24.33 -2.66 -2.40
CA MET A 47 -23.07 -2.05 -2.84
C MET A 47 -23.06 -0.53 -2.68
N ASP A 48 -24.21 0.13 -2.55
CA ASP A 48 -24.26 1.56 -2.25
C ASP A 48 -23.80 1.87 -0.82
N ASP A 49 -24.01 0.97 0.13
CA ASP A 49 -23.45 1.09 1.47
C ASP A 49 -21.92 0.99 1.44
N VAL A 50 -21.35 0.10 0.60
CA VAL A 50 -19.90 0.01 0.39
C VAL A 50 -19.37 1.29 -0.28
N ARG A 51 -20.07 1.84 -1.27
CA ARG A 51 -19.68 3.10 -1.93
C ARG A 51 -19.76 4.32 -1.01
N GLN A 52 -20.48 4.25 0.11
CA GLN A 52 -20.39 5.31 1.13
C GLN A 52 -19.02 5.32 1.80
N LEU A 53 -18.44 4.15 2.11
CA LEU A 53 -17.07 4.05 2.60
C LEU A 53 -16.08 4.62 1.59
N THR A 54 -16.18 4.24 0.31
CA THR A 54 -15.19 4.66 -0.70
C THR A 54 -15.14 6.18 -0.85
N LYS A 55 -16.29 6.86 -0.77
CA LYS A 55 -16.37 8.33 -0.74
C LYS A 55 -15.72 8.97 0.49
N ILE A 56 -15.72 8.29 1.63
CA ILE A 56 -15.04 8.76 2.85
C ILE A 56 -13.53 8.59 2.70
N VAL A 57 -13.09 7.44 2.17
CA VAL A 57 -11.67 7.16 1.88
C VAL A 57 -11.12 8.16 0.86
N GLU A 58 -11.87 8.45 -0.20
CA GLU A 58 -11.53 9.46 -1.22
C GLU A 58 -11.31 10.83 -0.58
N LYS A 59 -12.30 11.34 0.16
CA LYS A 59 -12.20 12.65 0.85
C LYS A 59 -11.05 12.71 1.84
N TYR A 60 -10.80 11.61 2.56
CA TYR A 60 -9.67 11.54 3.48
C TYR A 60 -8.34 11.60 2.70
N THR A 61 -8.22 10.84 1.62
CA THR A 61 -7.03 10.84 0.74
C THR A 61 -6.78 12.24 0.17
N GLU A 62 -7.84 12.94 -0.27
CA GLU A 62 -7.74 14.35 -0.69
C GLU A 62 -7.28 15.27 0.45
N SER A 63 -7.84 15.12 1.66
CA SER A 63 -7.54 15.99 2.80
C SER A 63 -6.09 15.94 3.27
N ILE A 64 -5.42 14.82 3.03
CA ILE A 64 -3.99 14.65 3.35
C ILE A 64 -3.10 14.93 2.14
N GLU A 65 -3.64 15.38 1.01
CA GLU A 65 -2.91 15.47 -0.27
C GLU A 65 -2.20 14.15 -0.60
N GLY A 66 -2.88 13.03 -0.37
CA GLY A 66 -2.37 11.67 -0.58
C GLY A 66 -2.63 11.18 -1.99
N LYS A 67 -1.95 10.11 -2.37
CA LYS A 67 -2.14 9.45 -3.67
C LYS A 67 -2.61 8.02 -3.48
N ALA A 68 -3.86 7.75 -3.81
CA ALA A 68 -4.41 6.40 -3.85
C ALA A 68 -5.45 6.26 -4.97
N GLY A 69 -5.56 5.05 -5.52
CA GLY A 69 -6.70 4.63 -6.34
C GLY A 69 -7.47 3.52 -5.62
N GLN A 70 -8.79 3.46 -5.79
CA GLN A 70 -9.61 2.41 -5.18
C GLN A 70 -10.63 1.86 -6.16
N TRP A 71 -10.77 0.54 -6.19
CA TRP A 71 -11.67 -0.18 -7.10
C TRP A 71 -12.47 -1.24 -6.34
N ILE A 72 -13.69 -1.45 -6.82
CA ILE A 72 -14.55 -2.56 -6.40
C ILE A 72 -14.63 -3.54 -7.56
N PHE A 73 -14.25 -4.79 -7.31
CA PHE A 73 -14.36 -5.89 -8.27
C PHE A 73 -15.54 -6.76 -7.89
N THR A 74 -16.53 -6.84 -8.78
CA THR A 74 -17.64 -7.79 -8.66
C THR A 74 -17.35 -8.99 -9.56
N PRO A 75 -17.27 -10.21 -9.02
CA PRO A 75 -16.97 -11.39 -9.81
C PRO A 75 -18.13 -11.71 -10.79
N PHE A 76 -17.79 -12.00 -12.04
CA PHE A 76 -18.71 -12.56 -13.04
C PHE A 76 -18.40 -14.05 -13.36
N SER A 77 -17.33 -14.60 -12.76
CA SER A 77 -16.93 -16.00 -12.80
C SER A 77 -16.13 -16.34 -11.54
N GLY A 78 -15.93 -17.63 -11.24
CA GLY A 78 -15.31 -18.08 -9.98
C GLY A 78 -16.34 -18.17 -8.84
N ASP A 79 -16.02 -17.64 -7.66
CA ASP A 79 -17.01 -17.49 -6.58
C ASP A 79 -18.01 -16.38 -6.94
N MET A 80 -19.21 -16.79 -7.32
CA MET A 80 -20.31 -15.91 -7.69
C MET A 80 -21.41 -15.89 -6.61
N THR A 81 -21.06 -16.20 -5.37
CA THR A 81 -22.02 -16.08 -4.27
C THR A 81 -22.57 -14.64 -4.26
N PRO A 82 -23.90 -14.45 -4.18
CA PRO A 82 -24.49 -13.12 -4.21
C PRO A 82 -23.87 -12.20 -3.16
N GLY A 83 -23.55 -10.97 -3.58
CA GLY A 83 -22.95 -9.96 -2.72
C GLY A 83 -21.46 -10.11 -2.47
N THR A 84 -20.77 -11.09 -3.08
CA THR A 84 -19.31 -11.19 -3.04
C THR A 84 -18.67 -10.07 -3.88
N PHE A 85 -17.61 -9.45 -3.35
CA PHE A 85 -16.79 -8.47 -4.06
C PHE A 85 -15.37 -8.42 -3.47
N ALA A 86 -14.42 -7.88 -4.24
CA ALA A 86 -13.13 -7.45 -3.72
C ALA A 86 -13.05 -5.93 -3.70
N LEU A 87 -12.58 -5.35 -2.60
CA LEU A 87 -12.21 -3.94 -2.51
C LEU A 87 -10.69 -3.85 -2.59
N MET A 88 -10.18 -3.14 -3.59
CA MET A 88 -8.74 -2.94 -3.78
C MET A 88 -8.40 -1.47 -3.62
N THR A 89 -7.37 -1.18 -2.84
CA THR A 89 -6.77 0.16 -2.77
C THR A 89 -5.32 0.06 -3.21
N VAL A 90 -4.86 0.97 -4.06
CA VAL A 90 -3.48 1.02 -4.57
C VAL A 90 -2.85 2.36 -4.24
N TRP A 91 -1.61 2.32 -3.78
CA TRP A 91 -0.74 3.48 -3.60
C TRP A 91 0.47 3.36 -4.52
N PRO A 92 1.08 4.47 -4.95
CA PRO A 92 2.24 4.44 -5.83
C PRO A 92 3.52 3.95 -5.14
N ASN A 93 3.58 3.99 -3.81
CA ASN A 93 4.69 3.52 -2.99
C ASN A 93 4.27 3.27 -1.54
N PHE A 94 5.16 2.65 -0.75
CA PHE A 94 4.94 2.40 0.68
C PHE A 94 4.81 3.67 1.53
N GLU A 95 5.40 4.78 1.13
CA GLU A 95 5.32 6.05 1.86
C GLU A 95 3.89 6.62 1.80
N GLU A 96 3.28 6.68 0.62
CA GLU A 96 1.89 7.10 0.43
C GLU A 96 0.91 6.17 1.15
N MET A 97 1.17 4.85 1.12
CA MET A 97 0.39 3.89 1.90
C MET A 97 0.52 4.16 3.40
N GLY A 98 1.74 4.37 3.91
CA GLY A 98 2.00 4.65 5.32
C GLY A 98 1.33 5.95 5.78
N LYS A 99 1.40 7.00 4.97
CA LYS A 99 0.72 8.29 5.21
C LYS A 99 -0.79 8.11 5.34
N GLY A 100 -1.41 7.36 4.43
CA GLY A 100 -2.83 7.03 4.50
C GLY A 100 -3.18 6.19 5.73
N PHE A 101 -2.33 5.22 6.08
CA PHE A 101 -2.59 4.31 7.20
C PHE A 101 -2.48 4.99 8.55
N GLN A 102 -1.50 5.88 8.70
CA GLN A 102 -1.26 6.63 9.92
C GLN A 102 -2.54 7.39 10.33
N GLY A 103 -3.06 8.24 9.45
CA GLY A 103 -4.27 8.99 9.81
C GLY A 103 -5.54 8.13 9.85
N TRP A 104 -5.69 7.19 8.90
CA TRP A 104 -6.91 6.38 8.79
C TRP A 104 -7.07 5.40 9.96
N PHE A 105 -6.03 4.63 10.28
CA PHE A 105 -6.10 3.56 11.27
C PHE A 105 -5.48 3.93 12.63
N ALA A 106 -4.44 4.76 12.68
CA ALA A 106 -3.76 5.07 13.95
C ALA A 106 -4.31 6.32 14.65
N GLU A 107 -4.82 7.29 13.88
CA GLU A 107 -5.28 8.59 14.41
C GLU A 107 -6.82 8.75 14.37
N GLY A 108 -7.54 7.73 13.92
CA GLY A 108 -9.00 7.64 14.02
C GLY A 108 -9.78 8.36 12.91
N ALA A 109 -9.12 8.88 11.86
CA ALA A 109 -9.83 9.49 10.74
C ALA A 109 -10.76 8.49 10.02
N GLY A 110 -10.43 7.20 10.07
CA GLY A 110 -11.17 6.11 9.45
C GLY A 110 -12.31 5.53 10.30
N ASP A 111 -12.44 5.87 11.58
CA ASP A 111 -13.34 5.17 12.52
C ASP A 111 -14.79 5.11 12.02
N LYS A 112 -15.32 6.26 11.57
CA LYS A 112 -16.68 6.33 11.01
C LYS A 112 -16.81 5.51 9.73
N GLY A 113 -15.79 5.55 8.87
CA GLY A 113 -15.74 4.75 7.65
C GLY A 113 -15.76 3.26 7.96
N MET A 114 -14.95 2.81 8.91
CA MET A 114 -14.86 1.41 9.30
C MET A 114 -16.14 0.89 9.95
N VAL A 115 -16.87 1.72 10.72
CA VAL A 115 -18.21 1.36 11.21
C VAL A 115 -19.20 1.16 10.06
N ILE A 116 -19.19 2.04 9.06
CA ILE A 116 -20.03 1.90 7.87
C ILE A 116 -19.66 0.63 7.10
N PHE A 117 -18.36 0.38 6.91
CA PHE A 117 -17.88 -0.77 6.17
C PHE A 117 -18.23 -2.09 6.83
N ASN A 118 -17.98 -2.20 8.14
CA ASN A 118 -18.29 -3.41 8.91
C ASN A 118 -19.79 -3.68 9.00
N ARG A 119 -20.63 -2.64 8.92
CA ARG A 119 -22.08 -2.80 8.77
C ARG A 119 -22.43 -3.32 7.38
N ALA A 120 -21.83 -2.75 6.33
CA ALA A 120 -22.12 -3.07 4.94
C ALA A 120 -21.69 -4.48 4.54
N ALA A 121 -20.50 -4.93 4.97
CA ALA A 121 -19.89 -6.16 4.50
C ALA A 121 -19.02 -6.83 5.58
N SER A 122 -18.83 -8.14 5.43
CA SER A 122 -17.87 -8.93 6.17
C SER A 122 -16.79 -9.43 5.22
N CYS A 123 -15.52 -9.33 5.62
CA CYS A 123 -14.38 -9.71 4.79
C CYS A 123 -13.66 -10.92 5.38
N SER A 124 -13.42 -11.93 4.54
CA SER A 124 -12.76 -13.18 4.93
C SER A 124 -11.25 -13.05 4.95
N THR A 125 -10.70 -12.17 4.11
CA THR A 125 -9.26 -11.94 4.01
C THR A 125 -8.94 -10.47 3.72
N ARG A 126 -7.78 -10.04 4.23
CA ARG A 126 -7.13 -8.76 3.92
C ARG A 126 -5.68 -9.04 3.58
N ASN A 127 -5.26 -8.73 2.36
CA ASN A 127 -3.92 -9.03 1.86
C ASN A 127 -3.24 -7.80 1.29
N PHE A 128 -1.92 -7.82 1.27
CA PHE A 128 -1.07 -6.78 0.70
C PHE A 128 -0.11 -7.38 -0.32
N ALA A 129 0.09 -6.69 -1.44
CA ALA A 129 1.03 -7.11 -2.47
C ALA A 129 1.73 -5.91 -3.11
N THR A 130 2.95 -6.11 -3.58
CA THR A 130 3.61 -5.19 -4.52
C THR A 130 3.09 -5.44 -5.94
N ILE A 131 3.05 -4.40 -6.76
CA ILE A 131 2.55 -4.45 -8.13
C ILE A 131 3.73 -4.44 -9.10
N GLU A 132 3.83 -5.46 -9.94
CA GLU A 132 4.75 -5.49 -11.07
C GLU A 132 3.94 -5.34 -12.37
N GLU A 133 3.87 -4.13 -12.92
CA GLU A 133 3.18 -3.90 -14.19
C GLU A 133 3.92 -4.62 -15.33
N GLN A 134 3.23 -5.53 -16.01
CA GLN A 134 3.77 -6.25 -17.17
C GLN A 134 3.48 -5.52 -18.48
N PHE A 135 2.29 -4.95 -18.62
CA PHE A 135 1.84 -4.12 -19.73
C PHE A 135 0.53 -3.42 -19.36
N ASN A 136 0.29 -2.21 -19.86
CA ASN A 136 -0.99 -1.52 -19.76
C ASN A 136 -1.37 -0.96 -21.14
N MET A 137 -2.36 -1.58 -21.78
CA MET A 137 -2.94 -1.14 -23.06
C MET A 137 -4.44 -0.86 -22.91
N MET A 138 -4.86 -0.53 -21.68
CA MET A 138 -6.21 -0.10 -21.40
C MET A 138 -6.26 1.41 -21.68
N ASP A 139 -6.85 1.77 -22.81
CA ASP A 139 -7.10 3.17 -23.20
C ASP A 139 -8.23 3.80 -22.35
#